data_AF-A0A5E9PL06-F1
#
_entry.id   AF-A0A5E9PL06-F1
#
_cell.length_a   1.000
_cell.length_b   1.000
_cell.length_c   1.000
_cell.angle_alpha   90.00
_cell.angle_beta   90.00
_cell.angle_gamma   90.00
#
_symmetry.space_group_name_H-M   'P 1'
#
loop_
_entity.id
_entity.type
_entity.pdbx_description
1 polymer ?
#
loop_
_entity_poly.entity_id
_entity_poly.type
_entity_poly.pdbx_seq_one_letter_code
_entity_poly.pdbx_strand_id
1 'polypeptide(L)'
;MKKIIFLGLALVSLTACSAVQHKELTPPKIGSPNPASKYCVDQGGKLEIRNEANGQVGYCHLPNGQVVEEWKLFRDNQANCVAEEAQKLVGQSGLTDDQIKQTTKSEIVRRVAPGQPMTMDYRTNRVTVTIDPSTKKITNANCG
;
A
#
# COMPACT_ATOMS: atom_id res chain seq x y z
N MET A 1 -62.51 57.52 -28.68
CA MET A 1 -62.77 56.72 -29.91
C MET A 1 -61.56 56.84 -30.85
N LYS A 2 -60.80 55.77 -31.06
CA LYS A 2 -60.37 55.25 -32.37
C LYS A 2 -59.45 54.05 -32.11
N LYS A 3 -59.90 52.86 -32.49
CA LYS A 3 -59.08 51.65 -32.56
C LYS A 3 -58.26 51.72 -33.84
N ILE A 4 -56.97 51.42 -33.79
CA ILE A 4 -56.23 50.97 -34.97
C ILE A 4 -55.35 49.79 -34.54
N ILE A 5 -55.71 48.63 -35.07
CA ILE A 5 -54.96 47.39 -35.10
C ILE A 5 -53.97 47.52 -36.26
N PHE A 6 -52.68 47.31 -36.02
CA PHE A 6 -51.74 46.93 -37.07
C PHE A 6 -50.87 45.76 -36.62
N LEU A 7 -51.07 44.69 -37.38
CA LEU A 7 -50.33 43.46 -37.54
C LEU A 7 -48.84 43.77 -37.82
N GLY A 8 -47.89 43.13 -37.14
CA GLY A 8 -46.47 43.40 -37.39
C GLY A 8 -45.49 42.49 -36.64
N LEU A 9 -45.31 41.29 -37.19
CA LEU A 9 -44.09 40.47 -37.19
C LEU A 9 -43.42 40.17 -35.83
N ALA A 10 -43.77 39.02 -35.26
CA ALA A 10 -43.00 38.37 -34.21
C ALA A 10 -41.63 37.92 -34.75
N LEU A 11 -40.58 38.71 -34.50
CA LEU A 11 -39.20 38.19 -34.47
C LEU A 11 -38.93 37.65 -33.07
N VAL A 12 -39.14 36.34 -32.89
CA VAL A 12 -38.59 35.62 -31.74
C VAL A 12 -37.10 35.43 -32.00
N SER A 13 -36.29 36.36 -31.50
CA SER A 13 -34.84 36.15 -31.39
C SER A 13 -34.59 35.12 -30.30
N LEU A 14 -34.42 33.85 -30.68
CA LEU A 14 -33.82 32.84 -29.80
C LEU A 14 -32.32 33.17 -29.64
N THR A 15 -31.99 34.00 -28.67
CA THR A 15 -30.63 34.08 -28.13
C THR A 15 -30.38 32.84 -27.26
N ALA A 16 -30.06 31.72 -27.91
CA ALA A 16 -29.48 30.57 -27.23
C ALA A 16 -28.06 30.92 -26.78
N CYS A 17 -27.92 31.55 -25.61
CA CYS A 17 -26.65 31.61 -24.91
C CYS A 17 -26.24 30.18 -24.58
N SER A 18 -25.32 29.63 -25.38
CA SER A 18 -24.60 28.42 -25.00
C SER A 18 -23.75 28.75 -23.78
N ALA A 19 -24.26 28.46 -22.58
CA ALA A 19 -23.41 28.30 -21.42
C ALA A 19 -22.51 27.09 -21.69
N VAL A 20 -21.31 27.34 -22.21
CA VAL A 20 -20.24 26.35 -22.20
C VAL A 20 -19.96 26.08 -20.74
N GLN A 21 -20.52 24.99 -20.21
CA GLN A 21 -20.04 24.42 -18.96
C GLN A 21 -18.57 24.06 -19.18
N HIS A 22 -17.69 24.95 -18.75
CA HIS A 22 -16.34 24.57 -18.36
C HIS A 22 -16.51 23.57 -17.22
N LYS A 23 -16.67 22.30 -17.59
CA LYS A 23 -16.50 21.18 -16.69
C LYS A 23 -15.05 21.33 -16.25
N GLU A 24 -14.82 21.85 -15.04
CA GLU A 24 -13.52 21.74 -14.41
C GLU A 24 -13.17 20.26 -14.46
N LEU A 25 -12.24 19.94 -15.35
CA LEU A 25 -11.55 18.67 -15.33
C LEU A 25 -10.76 18.71 -14.03
N THR A 26 -11.39 18.26 -12.94
CA THR A 26 -10.64 17.81 -11.78
C THR A 26 -9.50 16.97 -12.34
N PRO A 27 -8.23 17.37 -12.10
CA PRO A 27 -7.10 16.63 -12.62
C PRO A 27 -7.33 15.17 -12.30
N PRO A 28 -7.23 14.26 -13.29
CA PRO A 28 -7.45 12.85 -13.03
C PRO A 28 -6.62 12.47 -11.81
N LYS A 29 -7.25 11.83 -10.82
CA LYS A 29 -6.53 11.32 -9.66
C LYS A 29 -5.43 10.41 -10.19
N ILE A 30 -4.21 10.92 -10.30
CA ILE A 30 -3.02 10.14 -10.58
C ILE A 30 -3.00 9.08 -9.46
N GLY A 31 -2.79 7.82 -9.84
CA GLY A 31 -2.99 6.65 -8.97
C GLY A 31 -2.24 6.71 -7.64
N SER A 32 -2.39 5.67 -6.82
CA SER A 32 -1.64 5.57 -5.57
C SER A 32 -0.14 5.79 -5.81
N PRO A 33 0.55 6.59 -4.97
CA PRO A 33 1.99 6.81 -5.10
C PRO A 33 2.76 5.49 -5.16
N ASN A 34 3.83 5.44 -5.95
CA ASN A 34 4.76 4.30 -5.91
C ASN A 34 5.26 4.11 -4.46
N PRO A 35 5.08 2.93 -3.85
CA PRO A 35 5.45 2.71 -2.45
C PRO A 35 6.94 2.91 -2.18
N ALA A 36 7.82 2.56 -3.12
CA ALA A 36 9.26 2.76 -2.97
C ALA A 36 9.62 4.26 -3.00
N SER A 37 9.05 5.00 -3.95
CA SER A 37 9.21 6.45 -4.04
C SER A 37 8.66 7.16 -2.81
N LYS A 38 7.49 6.74 -2.32
CA LYS A 38 6.90 7.27 -1.08
C LYS A 38 7.81 6.97 0.11
N TYR A 39 8.31 5.74 0.24
CA TYR A 39 9.21 5.36 1.32
C TYR A 39 10.48 6.22 1.31
N CYS A 40 11.09 6.46 0.15
CA CYS A 40 12.24 7.36 0.03
C CYS A 40 11.95 8.75 0.62
N VAL A 41 10.82 9.36 0.24
CA VAL A 41 10.42 10.68 0.74
C VAL A 41 10.10 10.65 2.24
N ASP A 42 9.46 9.58 2.72
CA ASP A 42 9.14 9.41 4.14
C ASP A 42 10.42 9.25 5.00
N GLN A 43 11.53 8.73 4.43
CA GLN A 43 12.86 8.72 5.06
C GLN A 43 13.58 10.09 5.02
N GLY A 44 12.92 11.14 4.50
CA GLY A 44 13.51 12.45 4.28
C GLY A 44 14.45 12.52 3.07
N GLY A 45 14.43 11.50 2.22
CA GLY A 45 15.26 11.44 1.01
C GLY A 45 14.68 12.22 -0.17
N LYS A 46 15.52 12.46 -1.17
CA LYS A 46 15.13 13.03 -2.46
C LYS A 46 15.17 11.95 -3.55
N LEU A 47 14.06 11.79 -4.28
CA LEU A 47 13.98 10.88 -5.40
C LEU A 47 14.64 11.47 -6.66
N GLU A 48 15.43 10.65 -7.35
CA GLU A 48 15.99 10.90 -8.67
C GLU A 48 15.61 9.75 -9.61
N ILE A 49 15.07 10.05 -10.80
CA ILE A 49 14.84 9.04 -11.84
C ILE A 49 15.97 9.10 -12.85
N ARG A 50 16.60 7.96 -13.12
CA ARG A 50 17.68 7.81 -14.11
C ARG A 50 17.24 6.93 -15.26
N ASN A 51 17.65 7.28 -16.48
CA ASN A 51 17.54 6.40 -17.63
C ASN A 51 18.75 5.46 -17.66
N GLU A 52 18.50 4.16 -17.58
CA GLU A 52 19.48 3.10 -17.69
C GLU A 52 19.21 2.23 -18.94
N ALA A 53 20.12 1.30 -19.22
CA ALA A 53 19.99 0.38 -20.36
C ALA A 53 18.67 -0.42 -20.36
N ASN A 54 18.13 -0.70 -19.16
CA ASN A 54 16.92 -1.50 -18.98
C ASN A 54 15.65 -0.65 -18.69
N GLY A 55 15.71 0.67 -18.90
CA GLY A 55 14.61 1.59 -18.66
C GLY A 55 14.89 2.58 -17.54
N GLN A 56 13.83 3.11 -16.92
CA GLN A 56 13.96 4.10 -15.85
C GLN A 56 14.10 3.43 -14.48
N VAL A 57 15.07 3.88 -13.70
CA VAL A 57 15.34 3.40 -12.33
C VAL A 57 15.26 4.57 -11.36
N GLY A 58 14.57 4.37 -10.23
CA GLY A 58 14.48 5.36 -9.16
C GLY A 58 15.62 5.19 -8.16
N TYR A 59 16.29 6.28 -7.81
CA TYR A 59 17.32 6.34 -6.78
C TYR A 59 16.90 7.31 -5.68
N CYS A 60 17.07 6.88 -4.43
CA CYS A 60 16.85 7.69 -3.25
C CYS A 60 18.16 8.28 -2.74
N HIS A 61 18.23 9.61 -2.67
CA HIS A 61 19.31 10.34 -2.01
C HIS A 61 18.93 10.57 -0.54
N LEU A 62 19.53 9.82 0.36
CA LEU A 62 19.24 9.87 1.78
C LEU A 62 19.98 11.04 2.48
N PRO A 63 19.44 11.58 3.60
CA PRO A 63 20.08 12.69 4.34
C PRO A 63 21.50 12.41 4.84
N ASN A 64 21.85 11.13 5.00
CA ASN A 64 23.19 10.69 5.40
C ASN A 64 24.20 10.63 4.23
N GLY A 65 23.80 11.07 3.03
CA GLY A 65 24.63 11.09 1.83
C GLY A 65 24.63 9.79 1.02
N GLN A 66 23.93 8.74 1.48
CA GLN A 66 23.80 7.50 0.71
C GLN A 66 22.88 7.68 -0.49
N VAL A 67 23.23 7.05 -1.61
CA VAL A 67 22.37 6.93 -2.79
C VAL A 67 22.07 5.46 -3.01
N VAL A 68 20.80 5.07 -2.87
CA VAL A 68 20.34 3.67 -2.94
C VAL A 68 19.16 3.58 -3.90
N GLU A 69 19.09 2.52 -4.70
CA GLU A 69 17.93 2.24 -5.56
C GLU A 69 16.65 2.12 -4.70
N GLU A 70 15.54 2.77 -5.12
CA GLU A 70 14.37 2.97 -4.26
C GLU A 70 13.69 1.67 -3.83
N TRP A 71 13.62 0.67 -4.71
CA TRP A 71 13.00 -0.60 -4.41
C TRP A 71 13.85 -1.48 -3.49
N LYS A 72 15.18 -1.44 -3.64
CA LYS A 72 16.11 -2.05 -2.70
C LYS A 72 15.95 -1.42 -1.33
N LEU A 73 15.97 -0.10 -1.23
CA LEU A 73 15.75 0.62 0.02
C LEU A 73 14.43 0.21 0.68
N PHE A 74 13.34 0.18 -0.08
CA PHE A 74 12.02 -0.21 0.42
C PHE A 74 11.97 -1.66 0.91
N ARG A 75 12.55 -2.62 0.15
CA ARG A 75 12.51 -4.05 0.52
C ARG A 75 13.40 -4.38 1.71
N ASP A 76 14.60 -3.79 1.77
CA ASP A 76 15.56 -4.07 2.85
C ASP A 76 15.06 -3.58 4.21
N ASN A 77 14.13 -2.63 4.22
CA ASN A 77 13.54 -2.05 5.43
C ASN A 77 12.13 -2.57 5.75
N GLN A 78 11.69 -3.65 5.10
CA GLN A 78 10.45 -4.32 5.48
C GLN A 78 10.64 -5.13 6.77
N ALA A 79 9.59 -5.20 7.59
CA ALA A 79 9.58 -6.02 8.79
C ALA A 79 9.65 -7.50 8.40
N ASN A 80 10.80 -8.12 8.64
CA ASN A 80 11.00 -9.55 8.40
C ASN A 80 10.95 -10.32 9.72
N CYS A 81 10.34 -11.50 9.68
CA CYS A 81 10.31 -12.40 10.81
C CYS A 81 11.73 -12.84 11.19
N VAL A 82 12.07 -12.73 12.46
CA VAL A 82 13.35 -13.14 13.03
C VAL A 82 13.22 -14.56 13.57
N ALA A 83 13.94 -15.50 12.95
CA ALA A 83 13.81 -16.93 13.24
C ALA A 83 14.16 -17.27 14.69
N GLU A 84 15.20 -16.66 15.23
CA GLU A 84 15.65 -16.86 16.61
C GLU A 84 14.60 -16.40 17.62
N GLU A 85 13.90 -15.29 17.34
CA GLU A 85 12.83 -14.79 18.18
C GLU A 85 11.56 -15.65 18.05
N ALA A 86 11.26 -16.17 16.86
CA ALA A 86 10.15 -17.09 16.64
C ALA A 86 10.29 -18.36 17.49
N GLN A 87 11.50 -18.92 17.58
CA GLN A 87 11.73 -20.12 18.40
C GLN A 87 11.44 -19.90 19.90
N LYS A 88 11.59 -18.68 20.41
CA LYS A 88 11.29 -18.36 21.82
C LYS A 88 9.80 -18.51 22.16
N LEU A 89 8.92 -18.54 21.15
CA LEU A 89 7.48 -18.73 21.34
C LEU A 89 7.13 -20.17 21.71
N VAL A 90 7.99 -21.15 21.41
CA VAL A 90 7.70 -22.57 21.67
C VAL A 90 7.52 -22.83 23.16
N GLY A 91 6.46 -23.54 23.52
CA GLY A 91 6.05 -23.81 24.90
C GLY A 91 5.14 -22.75 25.52
N GLN A 92 5.03 -21.56 24.92
CA GLN A 92 4.13 -20.50 25.40
C GLN A 92 2.68 -20.76 24.98
N SER A 93 1.73 -20.18 25.71
CA SER A 93 0.29 -20.28 25.45
C SER A 93 -0.39 -18.94 25.71
N GLY A 94 -1.55 -18.71 25.09
CA GLY A 94 -2.36 -17.51 25.35
C GLY A 94 -1.83 -16.21 24.72
N LEU A 95 -0.84 -16.29 23.83
CA LEU A 95 -0.31 -15.12 23.13
C LEU A 95 -1.28 -14.60 22.08
N THR A 96 -1.47 -13.28 22.05
CA THR A 96 -2.19 -12.58 20.97
C THR A 96 -1.32 -12.48 19.71
N ASP A 97 -1.95 -12.25 18.55
CA ASP A 97 -1.20 -12.05 17.31
C ASP A 97 -0.23 -10.86 17.41
N ASP A 98 -0.62 -9.78 18.10
CA ASP A 98 0.23 -8.61 18.25
C ASP A 98 1.48 -8.90 19.10
N GLN A 99 1.35 -9.69 20.17
CA GLN A 99 2.49 -10.14 20.97
C GLN A 99 3.46 -11.01 20.15
N ILE A 100 2.90 -11.91 19.33
CA ILE A 100 3.68 -12.75 18.41
C ILE A 100 4.40 -11.88 17.38
N LYS A 101 3.70 -10.92 16.76
CA LYS A 101 4.29 -9.98 15.78
C LYS A 101 5.41 -9.15 16.40
N GLN A 102 5.19 -8.58 17.58
CA GLN A 102 6.19 -7.78 18.27
C GLN A 102 7.44 -8.59 18.60
N THR A 103 7.27 -9.80 19.14
CA THR A 103 8.39 -10.67 19.51
C THR A 103 9.20 -11.06 18.27
N THR A 104 8.51 -11.48 17.21
CA THR A 104 9.16 -12.04 16.02
C THR A 104 9.53 -11.02 14.97
N LYS A 105 9.09 -9.76 15.11
CA LYS A 105 9.15 -8.71 14.09
C LYS A 105 8.43 -9.07 12.78
N SER A 106 7.59 -10.12 12.79
CA SER A 106 6.74 -10.47 11.66
C SER A 106 5.59 -9.48 11.49
N GLU A 107 5.08 -9.32 10.28
CA GLU A 107 3.84 -8.60 10.00
C GLU A 107 2.62 -9.53 10.04
N ILE A 108 2.81 -10.80 9.67
CA ILE A 108 1.75 -11.78 9.49
C ILE A 108 1.94 -12.96 10.46
N VAL A 109 0.88 -13.35 11.16
CA VAL A 109 0.84 -14.56 11.98
C VAL A 109 -0.07 -15.58 11.31
N ARG A 110 0.44 -16.79 11.09
CA ARG A 110 -0.34 -17.93 10.59
C ARG A 110 -0.41 -18.99 11.67
N ARG A 111 -1.61 -19.22 12.22
CA ARG A 111 -1.85 -20.25 13.24
C ARG A 111 -2.29 -21.55 12.57
N VAL A 112 -1.70 -22.67 12.96
CA VAL A 112 -2.02 -24.00 12.41
C VAL A 112 -2.13 -25.03 13.53
N ALA A 113 -2.94 -26.07 13.32
CA ALA A 113 -2.92 -27.27 14.16
C ALA A 113 -1.86 -28.28 13.67
N PRO A 114 -1.37 -29.18 14.53
CA PRO A 114 -0.51 -30.28 14.09
C PRO A 114 -1.16 -31.10 12.97
N GLY A 115 -0.44 -31.31 11.86
CA GLY A 115 -0.93 -32.07 10.70
C GLY A 115 -1.94 -31.32 9.81
N GLN A 116 -2.26 -30.05 10.11
CA GLN A 116 -3.12 -29.26 9.25
C GLN A 116 -2.45 -29.06 7.87
N PRO A 117 -3.13 -29.40 6.75
CA PRO A 117 -2.57 -29.22 5.42
C PRO A 117 -2.44 -27.72 5.11
N MET A 118 -1.27 -27.33 4.58
CA MET A 118 -0.94 -25.94 4.26
C MET A 118 -0.34 -25.83 2.86
N THR A 119 -0.52 -24.68 2.22
CA THR A 119 0.25 -24.30 1.03
C THR A 119 1.69 -23.96 1.42
N MET A 120 2.64 -24.31 0.55
CA MET A 120 4.08 -24.06 0.71
C MET A 120 4.51 -22.72 0.08
N ASP A 121 3.71 -21.67 0.25
CA ASP A 121 4.08 -20.31 -0.17
C ASP A 121 5.08 -19.72 0.84
N TYR A 122 6.16 -19.08 0.37
CA TYR A 122 7.16 -18.47 1.23
C TYR A 122 6.91 -16.96 1.41
N ARG A 123 6.92 -16.47 2.66
CA ARG A 123 6.79 -15.06 3.03
C ARG A 123 7.77 -14.70 4.14
N THR A 124 8.74 -13.83 3.84
CA THR A 124 9.77 -13.39 4.80
C THR A 124 9.21 -12.65 6.01
N ASN A 125 8.07 -11.97 5.84
CA ASN A 125 7.38 -11.20 6.89
C ASN A 125 6.35 -12.03 7.69
N ARG A 126 6.29 -13.35 7.50
CA ARG A 126 5.32 -14.22 8.18
C ARG A 126 5.99 -15.13 9.20
N VAL A 127 5.34 -15.28 10.36
CA VAL A 127 5.58 -16.39 11.29
C VAL A 127 4.42 -17.38 11.22
N THR A 128 4.73 -18.65 11.09
CA THR A 128 3.77 -19.75 11.23
C THR A 128 3.94 -20.40 12.60
N VAL A 129 2.90 -20.39 13.43
CA VAL A 129 2.88 -21.03 14.76
C VAL A 129 1.96 -22.24 14.76
N THR A 130 2.48 -23.39 15.18
CA THR A 130 1.70 -24.61 15.39
C THR A 130 1.22 -24.66 16.83
N ILE A 131 -0.10 -24.76 17.05
CA ILE A 131 -0.71 -24.73 18.37
C ILE A 131 -1.38 -26.06 18.64
N ASP A 132 -0.96 -26.72 19.72
CA ASP A 132 -1.62 -27.94 20.16
C ASP A 132 -3.06 -27.64 20.64
N PRO A 133 -4.08 -28.33 20.11
CA PRO A 133 -5.48 -28.00 20.40
C PRO A 133 -5.89 -28.31 21.84
N SER A 134 -5.18 -29.23 22.53
CA SER A 134 -5.51 -29.67 23.89
C SER A 134 -4.86 -28.76 24.95
N THR A 135 -3.56 -28.52 24.81
CA THR A 135 -2.75 -27.73 25.77
C THR A 135 -2.75 -26.24 25.47
N LYS A 136 -3.16 -25.83 24.26
CA LYS A 136 -3.07 -24.46 23.73
C LYS A 136 -1.65 -23.89 23.69
N LYS A 137 -0.63 -24.76 23.79
CA LYS A 137 0.77 -24.39 23.70
C LYS A 137 1.24 -24.36 22.26
N ILE A 138 2.13 -23.43 21.96
CA ILE A 138 2.87 -23.40 20.70
C ILE A 138 3.88 -24.55 20.71
N THR A 139 3.75 -25.48 19.78
CA THR A 139 4.66 -26.63 19.64
C THR A 139 5.74 -26.39 18.59
N ASN A 140 5.53 -25.45 17.68
CA ASN A 140 6.50 -25.05 16.67
C ASN A 140 6.24 -23.60 16.22
N ALA A 141 7.29 -22.87 15.86
CA ALA A 141 7.19 -21.50 15.35
C ALA A 141 8.31 -21.23 14.34
N ASN A 142 7.96 -20.99 13.07
CA ASN A 142 8.94 -20.78 12.00
C ASN A 142 8.60 -19.57 11.14
N CYS A 143 9.63 -18.83 10.74
CA CYS A 143 9.52 -17.76 9.75
C CYS A 143 9.45 -18.34 8.34
N GLY A 144 8.54 -17.82 7.52
CA GLY A 144 8.34 -18.26 6.13
C GLY A 144 6.88 -18.42 5.74
#